data_AF-A0A9E5D4Q6-F1
#
_entry.id   AF-A0A9E5D4Q6-F1
#
_cell.length_a   1.000
_cell.length_b   1.000
_cell.length_c   1.000
_cell.angle_alpha   90.00
_cell.angle_beta   90.00
_cell.angle_gamma   90.00
#
_symmetry.space_group_name_H-M   'P 1'
#
loop_
_entity.id
_entity.type
_entity.pdbx_description
1 polymer ?
#
loop_
_entity_poly.entity_id
_entity_poly.type
_entity_poly.pdbx_seq_one_letter_code
_entity_poly.pdbx_strand_id
1 'polypeptide(L)' 'NLPHFIDEKIRDRLAGSWLDSQRDLVRLSSAGVQVIAEESGHCVQCDQPRLVADVILRVVERARR' A
#
# COMPACT_ATOMS: atom_id res chain seq x y z
N ASN A 1 -4.27 -15.50 11.45
CA ASN A 1 -5.09 -16.69 11.19
C ASN A 1 -6.13 -16.37 10.15
N LEU A 2 -5.88 -16.78 8.90
CA LEU A 2 -6.91 -16.73 7.86
C LEU A 2 -7.88 -17.90 8.03
N PRO A 3 -9.14 -17.77 7.58
CA PRO A 3 -10.07 -18.88 7.59
C PRO A 3 -9.54 -20.05 6.76
N HIS A 4 -9.71 -21.29 7.25
CA HIS A 4 -9.21 -22.52 6.61
C HIS A 4 -9.74 -22.80 5.20
N PHE A 5 -10.79 -22.08 4.77
CA PHE A 5 -11.34 -22.20 3.41
C PHE A 5 -10.55 -21.40 2.36
N ILE A 6 -9.62 -20.53 2.77
CA ILE A 6 -8.73 -19.83 1.84
C ILE A 6 -7.46 -20.65 1.69
N ASP A 7 -7.33 -21.32 0.55
CA ASP A 7 -6.12 -22.03 0.15
C ASP A 7 -4.91 -21.06 0.12
N GLU A 8 -3.78 -21.53 0.65
CA GLU A 8 -2.53 -20.76 0.75
C GLU A 8 -2.04 -20.26 -0.61
N LYS A 9 -2.13 -21.07 -1.65
CA LYS A 9 -1.72 -20.68 -3.01
C LYS A 9 -2.67 -19.62 -3.57
N ILE A 10 -3.97 -19.71 -3.28
CA ILE A 10 -4.92 -18.67 -3.67
C ILE A 10 -4.59 -17.35 -2.96
N ARG A 11 -4.32 -17.39 -1.65
CA ARG A 11 -3.91 -16.21 -0.87
C ARG A 11 -2.67 -15.55 -1.47
N ASP A 12 -1.63 -16.32 -1.75
CA ASP A 12 -0.38 -15.78 -2.27
C ASP A 12 -0.56 -15.18 -3.66
N ARG A 13 -1.40 -15.81 -4.51
CA ARG A 13 -1.76 -15.24 -5.81
C ARG A 13 -2.51 -13.91 -5.67
N LEU A 14 -3.47 -13.83 -4.74
CA LEU A 14 -4.22 -12.60 -4.48
C LEU A 14 -3.30 -11.49 -3.95
N ALA A 15 -2.38 -11.81 -3.03
CA ALA A 15 -1.41 -10.87 -2.50
C ALA A 15 -0.47 -10.33 -3.61
N GLY A 16 -0.01 -11.22 -4.50
CA GLY A 16 0.79 -10.83 -5.67
C GLY A 16 0.02 -9.91 -6.62
N SER A 17 -1.18 -10.31 -7.05
CA SER A 17 -2.02 -9.48 -7.93
C SER A 17 -2.40 -8.13 -7.31
N TRP A 18 -2.61 -8.10 -5.99
CA TRP A 18 -2.81 -6.86 -5.25
C TRP A 18 -1.57 -5.97 -5.33
N LEU A 19 -0.38 -6.50 -5.04
CA LEU A 19 0.87 -5.73 -5.09
C LEU A 19 1.16 -5.19 -6.49
N ASP A 20 0.94 -6.01 -7.53
CA ASP A 20 1.10 -5.58 -8.92
C ASP A 20 0.13 -4.45 -9.27
N SER A 21 -1.13 -4.56 -8.85
CA SER A 21 -2.13 -3.50 -9.04
C SER A 21 -1.73 -2.18 -8.35
N GLN A 22 -1.15 -2.25 -7.15
CA GLN A 22 -0.62 -1.07 -6.45
C GLN A 22 0.54 -0.42 -7.22
N ARG A 23 1.44 -1.24 -7.80
CA ARG A 23 2.57 -0.74 -8.61
C ARG A 23 2.09 -0.08 -9.90
N ASP A 24 1.09 -0.66 -10.55
CA ASP A 24 0.53 -0.11 -11.79
C ASP A 24 -0.23 1.19 -11.53
N LEU A 25 -0.97 1.29 -10.42
CA LEU A 25 -1.63 2.51 -9.99
C LEU A 25 -0.63 3.68 -9.82
N VAL A 26 0.53 3.42 -9.20
CA VAL A 26 1.58 4.41 -8.99
C VAL A 26 2.14 4.94 -10.30
N ARG A 27 2.21 4.11 -11.34
CA ARG A 27 2.75 4.48 -12.66
C ARG A 27 1.82 5.36 -13.48
N LEU A 28 0.53 5.49 -13.11
CA LEU A 28 -0.42 6.35 -13.81
C LEU A 28 -0.11 7.85 -13.64
N SER A 29 0.76 8.23 -12.70
CA SER A 29 1.19 9.61 -12.48
C SER A 29 2.70 9.67 -12.29
N SER A 30 3.36 10.65 -12.91
CA SER A 30 4.79 10.95 -12.68
C SER A 30 5.09 11.44 -11.25
N ALA A 31 4.04 11.80 -10.49
CA ALA A 31 4.11 12.16 -9.08
C ALA A 31 3.66 11.02 -8.15
N GLY A 32 3.25 9.86 -8.68
CA GLY A 32 2.84 8.71 -7.88
C GLY A 32 3.97 8.18 -7.00
N VAL A 33 3.63 7.75 -5.78
CA VAL A 33 4.57 7.18 -4.81
C VAL A 33 3.97 5.92 -4.18
N GLN A 34 4.77 4.86 -4.05
CA GLN A 34 4.42 3.66 -3.28
C GLN A 34 5.23 3.62 -2.00
N VAL A 35 4.57 3.35 -0.87
CA VAL A 35 5.22 3.15 0.43
C VAL A 35 4.64 1.89 1.07
N ILE A 36 5.53 1.00 1.53
CA ILE A 36 5.16 -0.20 2.27
C ILE A 36 5.41 0.07 3.76
N ALA A 37 4.37 -0.05 4.58
CA ALA A 37 4.45 0.13 6.02
C ALA A 37 4.67 -1.23 6.70
N GLU A 38 5.93 -1.65 6.81
CA GLU A 38 6.31 -3.01 7.25
C GLU A 38 5.89 -3.32 8.69
N GLU A 39 5.75 -2.30 9.53
CA GLU A 39 5.36 -2.43 10.95
C GLU A 39 3.84 -2.28 11.19
N SER A 40 3.02 -2.22 10.14
CA SER A 40 1.56 -2.06 10.25
C SER A 40 0.83 -3.38 10.06
N GLY A 41 -0.20 -3.61 10.88
CA GLY A 41 -1.22 -4.62 10.62
C GLY A 41 -2.29 -4.09 9.66
N HIS A 42 -3.56 -4.35 9.99
CA HIS A 42 -4.68 -3.82 9.23
C HIS A 42 -4.95 -2.36 9.58
N CYS A 43 -5.32 -1.54 8.59
CA CYS A 43 -5.54 -0.09 8.74
C CYS A 43 -4.27 0.69 9.15
N VAL A 44 -3.37 0.92 8.19
CA VAL A 44 -2.12 1.68 8.38
C VAL A 44 -2.30 3.07 8.98
N GLN A 45 -3.44 3.72 8.75
CA GLN A 45 -3.76 5.01 9.34
C GLN A 45 -4.02 4.95 10.86
N CYS A 46 -4.37 3.77 11.38
CA CYS A 46 -4.55 3.54 12.82
C CYS A 46 -3.21 3.17 13.48
N ASP A 47 -2.45 2.28 12.84
CA ASP A 47 -1.20 1.75 13.41
C ASP A 47 -0.02 2.74 13.24
N GLN A 48 0.07 3.40 12.09
CA GLN A 48 1.16 4.32 11.74
C GLN A 48 0.64 5.67 11.18
N PRO A 49 -0.17 6.42 11.94
CA PRO A 49 -0.78 7.67 11.47
C PRO A 49 0.25 8.73 11.05
N ARG A 50 1.41 8.78 11.71
CA ARG A 50 2.50 9.72 11.38
C ARG A 50 3.10 9.43 10.01
N LEU A 51 3.37 8.16 9.70
CA LEU A 51 3.87 7.75 8.39
C LEU A 51 2.90 8.17 7.28
N VAL A 52 1.60 7.94 7.50
CA VAL A 52 0.56 8.34 6.54
C VAL A 52 0.56 9.86 6.31
N ALA A 53 0.58 10.66 7.39
CA ALA A 53 0.61 12.11 7.29
C ALA A 53 1.86 12.62 6.53
N ASP A 54 3.04 12.09 6.86
CA ASP A 54 4.30 12.49 6.24
C ASP A 54 4.33 12.17 4.74
N VAL A 55 3.84 10.99 4.35
CA VAL A 55 3.78 10.59 2.94
C VAL A 55 2.81 11.48 2.16
N ILE A 56 1.63 11.78 2.71
CA ILE A 56 0.67 12.69 2.08
C ILE A 56 1.30 14.07 1.87
N LEU A 57 1.94 14.63 2.89
CA LEU A 57 2.61 15.92 2.78
C LEU A 57 3.68 15.92 1.68
N ARG A 58 4.53 14.87 1.62
CA ARG A 58 5.56 14.74 0.57
C ARG A 58 4.97 14.67 -0.83
N VAL A 59 3.87 13.91 -1.01
CA VAL A 59 3.21 13.78 -2.32
C VAL A 59 2.58 15.10 -2.75
N VAL A 60 1.90 15.80 -1.84
CA VAL A 60 1.31 17.12 -2.10
C VAL A 60 2.39 18.13 -2.49
N GLU A 61 3.50 18.19 -1.77
CA GLU A 61 4.60 19.09 -2.09
C GLU A 61 5.24 18.79 -3.46
N ARG A 62 5.33 17.51 -3.84
CA ARG A 62 5.81 17.12 -5.17
C ARG A 62 4.82 17.54 -6.27
N ALA A 63 3.52 17.40 -6.04
CA ALA A 63 2.47 17.74 -7.01
C ALA A 63 2.27 19.25 -7.20
N ARG A 64 2.74 20.08 -6.26
CA ARG A 64 2.69 21.55 -6.36
C ARG A 64 3.76 22.16 -7.27
N ARG A 65 4.80 21.40 -7.61
CA ARG A 65 5.91 21.82 -8.48
C ARG A 65 5.60 21.49 -9.93
#